data_AF-A0A9W5Y368-F1
#
_entry.id   AF-A0A9W5Y368-F1
#
_cell.length_a   1.000
_cell.length_b   1.000
_cell.length_c   1.000
_cell.angle_alpha   90.00
_cell.angle_beta   90.00
_cell.angle_gamma   90.00
#
_symmetry.space_group_name_H-M   'P 1'
#
loop_
_entity.id
_entity.type
_entity.pdbx_description
1 polymer ?
#
loop_
_entity_poly.entity_id
_entity_poly.type
_entity_poly.pdbx_seq_one_letter_code
_entity_poly.pdbx_strand_id
1 'polypeptide(L)'
;MERVVSFISALSIVFNMSTSRISNYKQPRIIDAFILAYDEMYKGDKVLSRGKYLVLDMESLYFTDTTYEEREKAIQYFNKKYNKTVLNASLFKLQQIGLANNMGSLKIDGNLLMFTSIEPDGDGGTVVKGYNWVSPVGASEFRIILKIIDGQWKVVESKLLGVA
;
A
#
# COMPACT_ATOMS: atom_id res chain seq x y z
N MET A 1 7.05 75.50 -39.64
CA MET A 1 7.43 75.02 -38.30
C MET A 1 6.12 74.76 -37.57
N GLU A 2 5.58 73.55 -37.65
CA GLU A 2 4.40 73.15 -36.87
C GLU A 2 4.41 71.62 -36.76
N ARG A 3 4.44 71.12 -35.52
CA ARG A 3 4.67 69.72 -35.17
C ARG A 3 3.34 68.98 -35.12
N VAL A 4 3.20 67.92 -35.90
CA VAL A 4 2.16 66.89 -35.70
C VAL A 4 2.66 65.97 -34.58
N VAL A 5 2.04 66.03 -33.41
CA VAL A 5 2.32 65.11 -32.30
C VAL A 5 1.49 63.85 -32.52
N SER A 6 2.14 62.81 -33.05
CA SER A 6 1.55 61.47 -33.14
C SER A 6 1.65 60.77 -31.79
N PHE A 7 0.52 60.55 -31.13
CA PHE A 7 0.41 59.73 -29.94
C PHE A 7 0.35 58.25 -30.34
N ILE A 8 1.48 57.54 -30.25
CA ILE A 8 1.49 56.07 -30.32
C ILE A 8 1.29 55.54 -28.91
N SER A 9 0.07 55.09 -28.61
CA SER A 9 -0.20 54.33 -27.39
C SER A 9 0.28 52.90 -27.58
N ALA A 10 1.39 52.54 -26.93
CA ALA A 10 1.88 51.17 -26.90
C ALA A 10 1.01 50.34 -25.95
N LEU A 11 0.15 49.48 -26.51
CA LEU A 11 -0.63 48.50 -25.76
C LEU A 11 0.22 47.26 -25.51
N SER A 12 0.87 47.18 -24.35
CA SER A 12 1.59 45.98 -23.91
C SER A 12 0.59 44.94 -23.40
N ILE A 13 0.22 43.98 -24.25
CA ILE A 13 -0.54 42.79 -23.84
C ILE A 13 0.40 41.90 -23.03
N VAL A 14 0.27 41.94 -21.70
CA VAL A 14 0.93 40.98 -20.82
C VAL A 14 0.14 39.68 -20.88
N PHE A 15 0.57 38.77 -21.76
CA PHE A 15 0.12 37.37 -21.71
C PHE A 15 0.68 36.74 -20.43
N ASN A 16 -0.17 36.66 -19.39
CA ASN A 16 0.06 35.73 -18.28
C ASN A 16 -0.07 34.31 -18.85
N MET A 17 1.02 33.78 -19.39
CA MET A 17 1.20 32.33 -19.55
C MET A 17 1.26 31.75 -18.14
N SER A 18 0.09 31.37 -17.61
CA SER A 18 0.01 30.40 -16.53
C SER A 18 0.64 29.12 -17.06
N THR A 19 1.92 28.93 -16.75
CA THR A 19 2.62 27.68 -17.00
C THR A 19 1.96 26.63 -16.12
N SER A 20 1.07 25.85 -16.72
CA SER A 20 0.63 24.59 -16.13
C SER A 20 1.91 23.77 -15.91
N ARG A 21 2.36 23.66 -14.66
CA ARG A 21 3.43 22.72 -14.31
C ARG A 21 2.87 21.34 -14.63
N ILE A 22 3.20 20.81 -15.81
CA ILE A 22 3.02 19.40 -16.12
C ILE A 22 3.95 18.67 -15.16
N SER A 23 3.39 18.22 -14.05
CA SER A 23 4.15 17.43 -13.09
C SER A 23 4.41 16.06 -13.72
N ASN A 24 5.66 15.80 -14.07
CA ASN A 24 6.13 14.49 -14.53
C ASN A 24 6.19 13.49 -13.36
N TYR A 25 5.11 13.33 -12.60
CA TYR A 25 5.05 12.27 -11.58
C TYR A 25 4.99 10.93 -12.31
N LYS A 26 6.10 10.19 -12.24
CA LYS A 26 6.09 8.76 -12.55
C LYS A 26 5.08 8.11 -11.60
N GLN A 27 4.13 7.36 -12.16
CA GLN A 27 3.13 6.64 -11.37
C GLN A 27 3.83 5.80 -10.30
N PRO A 28 3.43 5.90 -9.02
CA PRO A 28 4.05 5.15 -7.93
C PRO A 28 3.83 3.65 -8.14
N ARG A 29 4.79 2.83 -7.69
CA ARG A 29 4.74 1.39 -7.88
C ARG A 29 3.66 0.79 -6.98
N ILE A 30 2.96 -0.23 -7.46
CA ILE A 30 1.86 -0.86 -6.71
C ILE A 30 2.34 -1.49 -5.39
N ILE A 31 3.59 -1.97 -5.34
CA ILE A 31 4.18 -2.49 -4.10
C ILE A 31 4.16 -1.48 -2.95
N ASP A 32 4.27 -0.18 -3.25
CA ASP A 32 4.22 0.86 -2.22
C ASP A 32 2.81 0.93 -1.58
N ALA A 33 1.75 0.73 -2.39
CA ALA A 33 0.38 0.61 -1.89
C ALA A 33 0.20 -0.65 -1.03
N PHE A 34 0.76 -1.79 -1.46
CA PHE A 34 0.64 -3.04 -0.73
C PHE A 34 1.39 -3.04 0.60
N ILE A 35 2.56 -2.38 0.66
CA ILE A 35 3.27 -2.13 1.92
C ILE A 35 2.39 -1.33 2.87
N LEU A 36 1.77 -0.25 2.40
CA LEU A 36 0.85 0.55 3.22
C LEU A 36 -0.35 -0.26 3.69
N ALA A 37 -0.93 -1.08 2.83
CA ALA A 37 -2.08 -1.92 3.20
C ALA A 37 -1.70 -2.95 4.27
N TYR A 38 -0.60 -3.69 4.08
CA TYR A 38 -0.09 -4.61 5.10
C TYR A 38 0.24 -3.90 6.42
N ASP A 39 0.78 -2.68 6.34
CA ASP A 39 1.16 -1.88 7.49
C ASP A 39 -0.07 -1.47 8.32
N GLU A 40 -1.17 -1.10 7.65
CA GLU A 40 -2.43 -0.80 8.31
C GLU A 40 -3.08 -2.03 8.95
N MET A 41 -3.09 -3.18 8.27
CA MET A 41 -3.61 -4.43 8.85
C MET A 41 -2.82 -4.86 10.09
N TYR A 42 -1.51 -4.66 10.09
CA TYR A 42 -0.67 -5.01 11.23
C TYR A 42 -0.85 -4.05 12.42
N LYS A 43 -0.96 -2.74 12.19
CA LYS A 43 -1.17 -1.74 13.25
C LYS A 43 -2.57 -1.79 13.84
N GLY A 44 -3.57 -2.03 12.98
CA GLY A 44 -4.98 -1.93 13.32
C GLY A 44 -5.41 -2.92 14.38
N ASP A 45 -4.66 -4.01 14.55
CA ASP A 45 -4.91 -5.04 15.55
C ASP A 45 -3.84 -5.07 16.66
N LYS A 46 -3.96 -4.15 17.62
CA LYS A 46 -3.05 -4.13 18.79
C LYS A 46 -3.22 -5.33 19.72
N VAL A 47 -4.31 -6.08 19.61
CA VAL A 47 -4.61 -7.21 20.51
C VAL A 47 -3.88 -8.46 20.01
N LEU A 48 -3.84 -8.67 18.69
CA LEU A 48 -3.24 -9.85 18.06
C LEU A 48 -1.83 -9.62 17.49
N SER A 49 -1.32 -8.40 17.36
CA SER A 49 0.05 -8.14 16.85
C SER A 49 1.16 -8.55 17.83
N ARG A 50 1.32 -9.87 18.02
CA ARG A 50 2.22 -10.52 18.97
C ARG A 50 3.01 -11.61 18.22
N GLY A 51 4.21 -11.88 18.72
CA GLY A 51 5.03 -12.99 18.25
C GLY A 51 6.28 -12.60 17.49
N LYS A 52 7.20 -13.53 17.31
CA LYS A 52 8.52 -13.31 16.70
C LYS A 52 8.48 -13.12 15.19
N TYR A 53 7.52 -13.74 14.51
CA TYR A 53 7.45 -13.79 13.06
C TYR A 53 6.34 -12.90 12.50
N LEU A 54 6.56 -12.40 11.28
CA LEU A 54 5.54 -11.77 10.46
C LEU A 54 5.60 -12.39 9.06
N VAL A 55 4.54 -13.05 8.63
CA VAL A 55 4.44 -13.60 7.28
C VAL A 55 3.65 -12.63 6.42
N LEU A 56 4.20 -12.27 5.28
CA LEU A 56 3.53 -11.51 4.23
C LEU A 56 3.19 -12.48 3.10
N ASP A 57 1.91 -12.66 2.78
CA ASP A 57 1.49 -13.46 1.62
C ASP A 57 1.69 -12.66 0.33
N MET A 58 2.93 -12.61 -0.14
CA MET A 58 3.28 -12.01 -1.44
C MET A 58 3.49 -13.07 -2.53
N GLU A 59 3.01 -14.29 -2.30
CA GLU A 59 2.93 -15.36 -3.30
C GLU A 59 1.55 -15.39 -3.98
N SER A 60 0.56 -14.67 -3.43
CA SER A 60 -0.78 -14.53 -4.02
C SER A 60 -0.76 -13.85 -5.40
N LEU A 61 -1.83 -14.07 -6.17
CA LEU A 61 -1.99 -13.55 -7.53
C LEU A 61 -1.91 -12.02 -7.63
N TYR A 62 -2.10 -11.30 -6.53
CA TYR A 62 -2.01 -9.83 -6.51
C TYR A 62 -0.58 -9.31 -6.70
N PHE A 63 0.44 -10.16 -6.51
CA PHE A 63 1.85 -9.77 -6.58
C PHE A 63 2.54 -10.16 -7.90
N THR A 64 1.79 -10.63 -8.91
CA THR A 64 2.37 -11.05 -10.21
C THR A 64 3.12 -9.92 -10.92
N ASP A 65 2.69 -8.68 -10.74
CA ASP A 65 3.28 -7.50 -11.38
C ASP A 65 4.40 -6.86 -10.54
N THR A 66 4.81 -7.52 -9.45
CA THR A 66 5.89 -7.07 -8.57
C THR A 66 7.17 -7.86 -8.83
N THR A 67 8.32 -7.19 -8.75
CA THR A 67 9.62 -7.85 -8.87
C THR A 67 10.06 -8.47 -7.54
N TYR A 68 11.11 -9.28 -7.58
CA TYR A 68 11.73 -9.83 -6.37
C TYR A 68 12.26 -8.71 -5.46
N GLU A 69 12.92 -7.70 -6.03
CA GLU A 69 13.50 -6.57 -5.29
C GLU A 69 12.42 -5.73 -4.62
N GLU A 70 11.26 -5.59 -5.25
CA GLU A 70 10.10 -4.91 -4.68
C GLU A 70 9.54 -5.65 -3.46
N ARG A 71 9.40 -6.97 -3.56
CA ARG A 71 8.98 -7.79 -2.42
C ARG A 71 10.02 -7.79 -1.30
N GLU A 72 11.31 -7.81 -1.63
CA GLU A 72 12.40 -7.70 -0.66
C GLU A 72 12.39 -6.34 0.07
N LYS A 73 12.07 -5.25 -0.63
CA LYS A 73 11.84 -3.93 -0.01
C LYS A 73 10.71 -3.98 1.01
N ALA A 74 9.61 -4.68 0.71
CA ALA A 74 8.52 -4.87 1.67
C ALA A 74 9.01 -5.64 2.91
N ILE A 75 9.73 -6.76 2.73
CA ILE A 75 10.30 -7.55 3.83
C ILE A 75 11.18 -6.66 4.74
N GLN A 76 12.10 -5.90 4.14
CA GLN A 76 13.01 -5.01 4.87
C GLN A 76 12.27 -3.89 5.62
N TYR A 77 11.22 -3.33 5.01
CA TYR A 77 10.36 -2.34 5.66
C TYR A 77 9.79 -2.88 6.99
N PHE A 78 9.15 -4.04 6.96
CA PHE A 78 8.53 -4.62 8.14
C PHE A 78 9.56 -5.11 9.16
N ASN A 79 10.67 -5.70 8.70
CA ASN A 79 11.76 -6.13 9.56
C ASN A 79 12.32 -4.94 10.37
N LYS A 80 12.62 -3.83 9.70
CA LYS A 80 13.15 -2.62 10.34
C LYS A 80 12.13 -1.92 11.23
N LYS A 81 10.89 -1.78 10.76
CA LYS A 81 9.85 -1.02 11.47
C LYS A 81 9.35 -1.72 12.73
N TYR A 82 9.21 -3.04 12.69
CA TYR A 82 8.61 -3.82 13.77
C TYR A 82 9.57 -4.75 14.51
N ASN A 83 10.83 -4.81 14.08
CA ASN A 83 11.85 -5.71 14.63
C ASN A 83 11.40 -7.18 14.65
N LYS A 84 10.87 -7.66 13.53
CA LYS A 84 10.33 -9.02 13.35
C LYS A 84 11.16 -9.82 12.34
N THR A 85 11.20 -11.14 12.51
CA THR A 85 11.63 -12.02 11.41
C THR A 85 10.52 -12.10 10.38
N VAL A 86 10.71 -11.49 9.22
CA VAL A 86 9.70 -11.43 8.17
C VAL A 86 9.90 -12.59 7.19
N LEU A 87 8.82 -13.30 6.86
CA LEU A 87 8.79 -14.38 5.87
C LEU A 87 7.88 -13.96 4.71
N ASN A 88 8.26 -14.29 3.48
CA ASN A 88 7.34 -14.26 2.35
C ASN A 88 6.86 -15.68 2.07
N ALA A 89 5.58 -15.95 2.33
CA ALA A 89 4.98 -17.25 2.07
C ALA A 89 3.45 -17.15 2.07
N SER A 90 2.81 -17.91 1.18
CA SER A 90 1.38 -18.21 1.27
C SER A 90 1.08 -19.18 2.42
N LEU A 91 -0.16 -19.21 2.89
CA LEU A 91 -0.61 -20.22 3.87
C LEU A 91 -0.36 -21.64 3.35
N PHE A 92 -0.62 -21.87 2.07
CA PHE A 92 -0.37 -23.15 1.41
C PHE A 92 1.11 -23.54 1.49
N LYS A 93 2.02 -22.60 1.20
CA LYS A 93 3.47 -22.85 1.33
C LYS A 93 3.84 -23.18 2.77
N LEU A 94 3.32 -22.44 3.76
CA LEU A 94 3.55 -22.71 5.18
C LEU A 94 3.08 -24.11 5.58
N GLN A 95 1.95 -24.59 5.05
CA GLN A 95 1.47 -25.95 5.28
C GLN A 95 2.43 -27.00 4.71
N GLN A 96 2.89 -26.81 3.47
CA GLN A 96 3.83 -27.74 2.81
C GLN A 96 5.13 -27.91 3.58
N ILE A 97 5.66 -26.84 4.17
CA ILE A 97 6.91 -26.88 4.95
C ILE A 97 6.69 -27.15 6.44
N GLY A 98 5.46 -27.46 6.85
CA GLY A 98 5.13 -27.82 8.23
C GLY A 98 5.11 -26.66 9.22
N LEU A 99 5.10 -25.40 8.75
CA LEU A 99 4.94 -24.20 9.58
C LEU A 99 3.48 -23.79 9.79
N ALA A 100 2.53 -24.47 9.14
CA ALA A 100 1.11 -24.44 9.44
C ALA A 100 0.54 -25.86 9.41
N ASN A 101 -0.61 -26.10 10.07
CA ASN A 101 -1.34 -27.36 9.97
C ASN A 101 -2.35 -27.33 8.80
N ASN A 102 -2.93 -28.47 8.48
CA ASN A 102 -3.89 -28.61 7.37
C ASN A 102 -5.18 -27.81 7.57
N MET A 103 -5.48 -27.38 8.80
CA MET A 103 -6.62 -26.52 9.13
C MET A 103 -6.29 -25.02 9.05
N GLY A 104 -5.06 -24.67 8.66
CA GLY A 104 -4.59 -23.28 8.51
C GLY A 104 -4.00 -22.67 9.78
N SER A 105 -3.96 -23.41 10.89
CA SER A 105 -3.34 -22.93 12.12
C SER A 105 -1.82 -22.83 11.95
N LEU A 106 -1.27 -21.63 12.12
CA LEU A 106 0.18 -21.41 12.20
C LEU A 106 0.78 -22.21 13.36
N LYS A 107 1.92 -22.84 13.09
CA LYS A 107 2.78 -23.52 14.07
C LYS A 107 3.99 -22.67 14.45
N ILE A 108 4.00 -21.42 14.02
CA ILE A 108 4.99 -20.40 14.35
C ILE A 108 4.34 -19.31 15.20
N ASP A 109 5.13 -18.73 16.08
CA ASP A 109 4.73 -17.57 16.89
C ASP A 109 4.76 -16.30 16.03
N GLY A 110 3.65 -15.97 15.39
CA GLY A 110 3.58 -14.79 14.53
C GLY A 110 2.25 -14.56 13.85
N ASN A 111 2.22 -13.50 13.06
CA ASN A 111 1.07 -13.07 12.27
C ASN A 111 1.26 -13.50 10.80
N LEU A 112 0.17 -13.86 10.14
CA LEU A 112 0.08 -13.96 8.68
C LEU A 112 -0.79 -12.81 8.16
N LEU A 113 -0.20 -11.95 7.33
CA LEU A 113 -0.94 -10.92 6.60
C LEU A 113 -1.22 -11.39 5.19
N MET A 114 -2.47 -11.34 4.77
CA MET A 114 -2.89 -11.77 3.43
C MET A 114 -3.99 -10.89 2.86
N PHE A 115 -3.96 -10.68 1.55
CA PHE A 115 -5.05 -10.03 0.82
C PHE A 115 -6.10 -11.04 0.39
N THR A 116 -7.36 -10.62 0.45
CA THR A 116 -8.53 -11.38 0.00
C THR A 116 -9.21 -10.76 -1.21
N SER A 117 -9.09 -9.44 -1.37
CA SER A 117 -9.56 -8.73 -2.54
C SER A 117 -8.75 -7.46 -2.77
N ILE A 118 -8.58 -7.12 -4.05
CA ILE A 118 -8.07 -5.83 -4.52
C ILE A 118 -8.97 -5.37 -5.66
N GLU A 119 -9.65 -4.25 -5.46
CA GLU A 119 -10.66 -3.71 -6.37
C GLU A 119 -10.38 -2.21 -6.62
N PRO A 120 -10.71 -1.67 -7.80
CA PRO A 120 -10.69 -0.22 -8.01
C PRO A 120 -11.73 0.47 -7.10
N ASP A 121 -11.42 1.65 -6.57
CA ASP A 121 -12.34 2.39 -5.70
C ASP A 121 -13.38 3.25 -6.45
N GLY A 122 -13.25 3.35 -7.78
CA GLY A 122 -14.09 4.18 -8.67
C GLY A 122 -13.56 5.59 -8.95
N ASP A 123 -12.62 6.09 -8.14
CA ASP A 123 -12.05 7.44 -8.21
C ASP A 123 -10.53 7.42 -8.49
N GLY A 124 -10.04 6.37 -9.14
CA GLY A 124 -8.61 6.20 -9.45
C GLY A 124 -7.75 5.76 -8.26
N GLY A 125 -8.35 5.30 -7.18
CA GLY A 125 -7.71 4.60 -6.06
C GLY A 125 -7.99 3.09 -6.07
N THR A 126 -7.56 2.45 -4.99
CA THR A 126 -7.62 1.00 -4.80
C THR A 126 -8.20 0.67 -3.43
N VAL A 127 -9.14 -0.25 -3.39
CA VAL A 127 -9.66 -0.86 -2.16
C VAL A 127 -8.98 -2.21 -1.97
N VAL A 128 -8.29 -2.38 -0.85
CA VAL A 128 -7.70 -3.65 -0.42
C VAL A 128 -8.51 -4.21 0.73
N LYS A 129 -8.88 -5.49 0.64
CA LYS A 129 -9.39 -6.28 1.75
C LYS A 129 -8.39 -7.36 2.10
N GLY A 130 -8.28 -7.68 3.38
CA GLY A 130 -7.34 -8.70 3.84
C GLY A 130 -7.48 -9.01 5.32
N TYR A 131 -6.69 -9.98 5.75
CA TYR A 131 -6.65 -10.45 7.13
C TYR A 131 -5.28 -10.22 7.76
N ASN A 132 -5.30 -9.91 9.05
CA ASN A 132 -4.22 -10.19 9.97
C ASN A 132 -4.60 -11.42 10.80
N TRP A 133 -4.01 -12.57 10.48
CA TRP A 133 -4.30 -13.86 11.12
C TRP A 133 -3.23 -14.21 12.14
N VAL A 134 -3.66 -14.45 13.38
CA VAL A 134 -2.84 -15.03 14.45
C VAL A 134 -3.44 -16.33 14.93
N SER A 135 -2.81 -17.44 14.59
CA SER A 135 -3.23 -18.75 15.09
C SER A 135 -2.61 -19.04 16.47
N PRO A 136 -3.33 -19.70 17.39
CA PRO A 136 -4.72 -20.16 17.29
C PRO A 136 -5.75 -19.10 17.75
N VAL A 137 -5.32 -17.83 17.88
CA VAL A 137 -6.03 -16.78 18.64
C VAL A 137 -7.20 -16.17 17.88
N GLY A 138 -7.05 -15.90 16.59
CA GLY A 138 -8.08 -15.28 15.76
C GLY A 138 -7.56 -14.58 14.51
N ALA A 139 -8.46 -13.99 13.74
CA ALA A 139 -8.14 -13.19 12.55
C ALA A 139 -8.94 -11.88 12.55
N SER A 140 -8.26 -10.78 12.22
CA SER A 140 -8.89 -9.47 12.04
C SER A 140 -8.99 -9.13 10.56
N GLU A 141 -10.20 -8.81 10.10
CA GLU A 141 -10.48 -8.43 8.71
C GLU A 141 -10.45 -6.92 8.54
N PHE A 142 -9.77 -6.45 7.50
CA PHE A 142 -9.62 -5.03 7.20
C PHE A 142 -10.12 -4.69 5.80
N ARG A 143 -10.67 -3.49 5.68
CA ARG A 143 -10.86 -2.77 4.41
C ARG A 143 -10.05 -1.49 4.42
N ILE A 144 -9.19 -1.32 3.43
CA ILE A 144 -8.26 -0.21 3.31
C ILE A 144 -8.45 0.45 1.95
N ILE A 145 -8.64 1.76 1.93
CA ILE A 145 -8.70 2.55 0.69
C ILE A 145 -7.39 3.31 0.55
N LEU A 146 -6.76 3.17 -0.62
CA LEU A 146 -5.55 3.88 -1.00
C LEU A 146 -5.80 4.76 -2.21
N LYS A 147 -5.28 5.99 -2.19
CA LYS A 147 -5.32 6.93 -3.32
C LYS A 147 -3.92 7.46 -3.62
N ILE A 148 -3.68 7.85 -4.87
CA ILE A 148 -2.46 8.56 -5.26
C ILE A 148 -2.68 10.05 -4.99
N ILE A 149 -1.93 10.62 -4.05
CA ILE A 149 -1.99 12.03 -3.66
C ILE A 149 -0.56 12.57 -3.71
N ASP A 150 -0.35 13.67 -4.45
CA ASP A 150 0.97 14.26 -4.69
C ASP A 150 1.98 13.26 -5.30
N GLY A 151 1.50 12.38 -6.18
CA GLY A 151 2.33 11.37 -6.86
C GLY A 151 2.75 10.18 -5.98
N GLN A 152 2.17 10.02 -4.78
CA GLN A 152 2.46 8.90 -3.87
C GLN A 152 1.18 8.22 -3.40
N TRP A 153 1.25 6.92 -3.19
CA TRP A 153 0.18 6.19 -2.51
C TRP A 153 0.02 6.69 -1.07
N LYS A 154 -1.22 6.95 -0.66
CA LYS A 154 -1.59 7.30 0.71
C LYS A 154 -2.81 6.49 1.11
N VAL A 155 -2.84 6.04 2.36
CA VAL A 155 -4.04 5.48 2.98
C VAL A 155 -5.00 6.62 3.26
N VAL A 156 -6.21 6.54 2.72
CA VAL A 156 -7.27 7.53 2.98
C VAL A 156 -8.32 7.00 3.95
N GLU A 157 -8.47 5.67 4.04
CA GLU A 157 -9.36 5.01 4.99
C GLU A 157 -8.78 3.64 5.37
N SER A 158 -8.88 3.28 6.65
CA SER A 158 -8.60 1.94 7.16
C SER A 158 -9.69 1.57 8.17
N LYS A 159 -10.41 0.47 7.90
CA LYS A 159 -11.55 0.03 8.70
C LYS A 159 -11.40 -1.45 9.07
N LEU A 160 -11.44 -1.73 10.38
CA LEU A 160 -11.63 -3.08 10.90
C LEU A 160 -13.09 -3.49 10.63
N LEU A 161 -13.29 -4.57 9.89
CA LEU A 161 -14.61 -5.11 9.55
C LEU A 161 -15.10 -6.12 10.59
N GLY A 162 -14.19 -6.91 11.16
CA GLY A 162 -14.51 -7.93 12.15
C GLY A 162 -13.28 -8.60 12.73
N VAL A 163 -13.51 -9.31 13.83
CA VAL A 163 -12.53 -10.19 14.49
C VAL A 163 -13.20 -11.56 14.64
N ALA A 164 -12.52 -12.61 14.20
CA ALA A 164 -12.97 -14.00 14.27
C ALA A 164 -12.03 -14.83 15.15
#